data_AF-A0A1J3IK55-F1
#
_entry.id   AF-A0A1J3IK55-F1
#
_cell.length_a   1.000
_cell.length_b   1.000
_cell.length_c   1.000
_cell.angle_alpha   90.00
_cell.angle_beta   90.00
_cell.angle_gamma   90.00
#
_symmetry.space_group_name_H-M   'P 1'
#
loop_
_entity.id
_entity.type
_entity.pdbx_description
1 polymer ?
#
loop_
_entity_poly.entity_id
_entity_poly.type
_entity_poly.pdbx_seq_one_letter_code
_entity_poly.pdbx_strand_id
1 'polypeptide(L)'
;LSAIVQQPVSVAVDQNPDMKLFANGIYDGKCTSNLNHGMLLVGYGGKQTDEYFWRLKNTLGTEWGDGGYISIRRVESDGDGTCGIQIWPSVPQNIA
;
A
#
# COMPACT_ATOMS: atom_id res chain seq x y z
N LEU A 1 15.10 3.50 11.57
CA LEU A 1 14.57 4.25 10.40
C LEU A 1 13.75 3.29 9.54
N SER A 2 12.58 3.72 9.03
CA SER A 2 11.70 2.89 8.20
C SER A 2 12.24 2.72 6.77
N ALA A 3 12.13 1.52 6.19
CA ALA A 3 12.69 1.19 4.86
C ALA A 3 12.17 2.10 3.74
N ILE A 4 10.90 2.50 3.81
CA ILE A 4 10.25 3.34 2.80
C ILE A 4 10.80 4.77 2.73
N VAL A 5 11.51 5.23 3.77
CA VAL A 5 12.20 6.53 3.75
C VAL A 5 13.45 6.49 2.88
N GLN A 6 14.02 5.29 2.66
CA GLN A 6 15.28 5.10 1.94
C GLN A 6 15.04 4.76 0.47
N GLN A 7 14.05 3.92 0.19
CA GLN A 7 13.72 3.45 -1.15
C GLN A 7 12.32 2.84 -1.22
N PRO A 8 11.74 2.67 -2.43
CA PRO A 8 10.49 1.94 -2.60
C PRO A 8 10.56 0.51 -2.05
N VAL A 9 9.44 0.03 -1.51
CA VAL A 9 9.32 -1.28 -0.86
C VAL A 9 8.33 -2.15 -1.64
N SER A 10 8.76 -3.33 -2.08
CA SER A 10 7.84 -4.32 -2.64
C SER A 10 6.99 -4.89 -1.51
N VAL A 11 5.67 -4.88 -1.68
CA VAL A 11 4.70 -5.36 -0.68
C VAL A 11 3.68 -6.28 -1.33
N ALA A 12 3.12 -7.18 -0.54
CA ALA A 12 1.94 -7.96 -0.93
C ALA A 12 0.71 -7.46 -0.16
N VAL A 13 -0.45 -7.46 -0.81
CA VAL A 13 -1.73 -7.05 -0.23
C VAL A 13 -2.86 -8.02 -0.62
N ASP A 14 -3.95 -8.00 0.14
CA ASP A 14 -5.22 -8.57 -0.28
C ASP A 14 -5.96 -7.60 -1.20
N GLN A 15 -5.90 -7.85 -2.52
CA GLN A 15 -6.69 -7.12 -3.50
C GLN A 15 -8.06 -7.80 -3.70
N ASN A 16 -9.06 -7.29 -2.99
CA ASN A 16 -10.46 -7.70 -3.14
C ASN A 16 -11.14 -7.01 -4.36
N PRO A 17 -12.38 -7.40 -4.73
CA PRO A 17 -13.12 -6.75 -5.81
C PRO A 17 -13.39 -5.26 -5.60
N ASP A 18 -13.53 -4.81 -4.36
CA ASP A 18 -13.77 -3.40 -4.02
C ASP A 18 -12.53 -2.53 -4.31
N MET A 19 -11.34 -2.99 -3.95
CA MET A 19 -10.07 -2.34 -4.29
C MET A 19 -9.85 -2.28 -5.80
N LYS A 20 -10.30 -3.28 -6.57
CA LYS A 20 -10.21 -3.24 -8.05
C LYS A 20 -11.04 -2.10 -8.66
N LEU A 21 -12.10 -1.66 -7.98
CA LEU A 21 -12.95 -0.54 -8.38
C LEU A 21 -12.47 0.81 -7.84
N PHE A 22 -11.35 0.84 -7.10
CA PHE A 22 -10.79 2.09 -6.57
C PHE A 22 -10.51 3.10 -7.68
N ALA A 23 -10.97 4.33 -7.47
CA ALA A 23 -10.79 5.44 -8.40
C ALA A 23 -9.93 6.57 -7.84
N ASN A 24 -10.19 7.04 -6.61
CA ASN A 24 -9.42 8.11 -5.97
C ASN A 24 -9.67 8.15 -4.45
N GLY A 25 -8.93 9.01 -3.75
CA GLY A 25 -9.02 9.20 -2.29
C GLY A 25 -8.14 8.26 -1.49
N ILE A 26 -8.47 8.07 -0.22
CA ILE A 26 -7.84 7.08 0.65
C ILE A 26 -8.74 5.85 0.70
N TYR A 27 -8.22 4.71 0.25
CA TYR A 27 -8.86 3.42 0.35
C TYR A 27 -8.90 2.96 1.81
N ASP A 28 -10.11 2.81 2.32
CA ASP A 28 -10.44 2.31 3.67
C ASP A 28 -11.46 1.17 3.61
N GLY A 29 -11.45 0.42 2.50
CA GLY A 29 -12.32 -0.73 2.30
C GLY A 29 -11.93 -1.90 3.20
N LYS A 30 -12.86 -2.84 3.38
CA LYS A 30 -12.62 -4.04 4.20
C LYS A 30 -11.73 -5.03 3.45
N CYS A 31 -10.55 -5.28 4.00
CA CYS A 31 -9.64 -6.31 3.51
C CYS A 31 -9.43 -7.43 4.53
N THR A 32 -8.87 -8.54 4.06
CA THR A 32 -8.32 -9.60 4.90
C THR A 32 -6.78 -9.56 4.86
N SER A 33 -6.14 -10.59 5.44
CA SER A 33 -4.69 -10.84 5.35
C SER A 33 -4.34 -11.95 4.34
N ASN A 34 -5.30 -12.37 3.51
CA ASN A 34 -5.07 -13.38 2.46
C ASN A 34 -4.41 -12.73 1.24
N LEU A 35 -3.10 -12.53 1.34
CA LEU A 35 -2.30 -11.85 0.32
C LEU A 35 -2.43 -12.52 -1.04
N ASN A 36 -2.76 -11.74 -2.08
CA ASN A 36 -2.98 -12.25 -3.43
C ASN A 36 -2.44 -11.33 -4.54
N HIS A 37 -1.92 -10.15 -4.20
CA HIS A 37 -1.44 -9.18 -5.19
C HIS A 37 -0.17 -8.47 -4.74
N GLY A 38 0.79 -8.31 -5.66
CA GLY A 38 2.04 -7.61 -5.43
C GLY A 38 1.98 -6.15 -5.90
N MET A 39 2.45 -5.22 -5.06
CA MET A 39 2.48 -3.78 -5.35
C MET A 39 3.79 -3.16 -4.87
N LEU A 40 4.03 -1.92 -5.28
CA LEU A 40 5.20 -1.16 -4.83
C LEU A 40 4.76 -0.02 -3.92
N LEU A 41 5.14 -0.06 -2.65
CA LEU A 41 5.01 1.05 -1.72
C LEU A 41 6.04 2.12 -2.10
N VAL A 42 5.58 3.31 -2.47
CA VAL A 42 6.43 4.41 -2.99
C VAL A 42 6.42 5.65 -2.10
N GLY A 43 5.58 5.66 -1.07
CA GLY A 43 5.56 6.77 -0.13
C GLY A 43 4.47 6.61 0.92
N TYR A 44 4.33 7.66 1.71
CA TYR A 44 3.35 7.78 2.77
C TYR A 44 3.00 9.24 2.98
N GLY A 45 1.87 9.51 3.61
CA GLY A 45 1.46 10.87 3.91
C GLY A 45 0.37 10.90 4.97
N GLY A 46 -0.13 12.11 5.22
CA GLY A 46 -1.27 12.39 6.08
C GLY A 46 -1.20 13.78 6.70
N LYS A 47 -2.36 14.30 7.07
CA LYS A 47 -2.57 15.45 7.97
C LYS A 47 -3.44 14.97 9.15
N GLN A 48 -3.52 15.76 10.23
CA GLN A 48 -4.11 15.42 11.55
C GLN A 48 -5.10 14.21 11.56
N THR A 49 -4.80 13.26 12.45
CA THR A 49 -5.52 12.03 12.84
C THR A 49 -6.71 11.62 11.94
N ASP A 50 -6.50 10.53 11.19
CA ASP A 50 -7.41 9.78 10.30
C ASP A 50 -7.12 9.85 8.79
N GLU A 51 -6.20 10.71 8.36
CA GLU A 51 -5.80 10.80 6.94
C GLU A 51 -4.41 10.19 6.66
N TYR A 52 -3.87 9.38 7.56
CA TYR A 52 -2.59 8.71 7.28
C TYR A 52 -2.77 7.64 6.22
N PHE A 53 -1.87 7.62 5.24
CA PHE A 53 -1.92 6.65 4.16
C PHE A 53 -0.55 6.15 3.73
N TRP A 54 -0.55 4.93 3.19
CA TRP A 54 0.49 4.37 2.36
C TRP A 54 0.18 4.66 0.89
N ARG A 55 1.14 5.13 0.10
CA ARG A 55 0.98 5.34 -1.33
C ARG A 55 1.61 4.17 -2.09
N LEU A 56 0.80 3.39 -2.79
CA LEU A 56 1.24 2.23 -3.55
C LEU A 56 1.04 2.44 -5.05
N LYS A 57 1.99 1.95 -5.84
CA LYS A 57 1.91 1.85 -7.30
C LYS A 57 1.39 0.47 -7.69
N ASN A 58 0.42 0.43 -8.59
CA ASN A 58 -0.15 -0.78 -9.15
C ASN A 58 0.43 -1.09 -10.54
N THR A 59 0.09 -2.26 -11.08
CA THR A 59 0.47 -2.74 -12.41
C THR A 59 -0.68 -2.67 -13.43
N LEU A 60 -1.83 -2.10 -13.04
CA LEU A 60 -3.05 -2.02 -13.87
C LEU A 60 -3.11 -0.80 -14.82
N GLY A 61 -1.97 -0.15 -15.08
CA GLY A 61 -1.92 1.04 -15.94
C GLY A 61 -2.42 2.32 -15.27
N THR A 62 -2.38 3.42 -16.01
CA THR A 62 -2.66 4.77 -15.48
C THR A 62 -4.15 5.10 -15.39
N GLU A 63 -5.01 4.32 -16.06
CA GLU A 63 -6.47 4.50 -16.03
C GLU A 63 -7.09 4.01 -14.72
N TRP A 64 -6.36 3.17 -13.96
CA TRP A 64 -6.81 2.65 -12.68
C TRP A 64 -6.39 3.56 -11.53
N GLY A 65 -7.30 3.81 -10.60
CA GLY A 65 -7.03 4.62 -9.42
C GLY A 65 -6.55 6.03 -9.76
N ASP A 66 -5.70 6.58 -8.89
CA ASP A 66 -5.15 7.91 -9.02
C ASP A 66 -3.87 7.86 -9.87
N GLY A 67 -4.05 7.72 -11.19
CA GLY A 67 -2.95 7.66 -12.16
C GLY A 67 -2.12 6.37 -12.09
N GLY A 68 -2.74 5.24 -11.73
CA GLY A 68 -2.07 3.95 -11.51
C GLY A 68 -1.63 3.70 -10.07
N TYR A 69 -2.07 4.54 -9.13
CA TYR A 69 -1.73 4.47 -7.73
C TYR A 69 -2.96 4.41 -6.83
N ILE A 70 -2.73 3.95 -5.60
CA ILE A 70 -3.70 3.93 -4.52
C ILE A 70 -3.07 4.48 -3.26
N SER A 71 -3.85 5.25 -2.51
CA SER A 71 -3.52 5.61 -1.13
C SER A 71 -4.32 4.69 -0.22
N ILE A 72 -3.68 3.79 0.52
CA ILE A 72 -4.36 2.88 1.46
C ILE A 72 -4.27 3.45 2.86
N ARG A 73 -5.36 3.46 3.63
CA ARG A 73 -5.37 3.93 5.02
C ARG A 73 -4.26 3.25 5.81
N ARG A 74 -3.44 4.05 6.49
CA ARG A 74 -2.38 3.57 7.37
C ARG A 74 -2.91 3.62 8.80
N VAL A 75 -3.11 2.45 9.38
CA VAL A 75 -3.37 2.29 10.80
C VAL A 75 -2.06 2.04 11.53
N GLU A 76 -1.86 2.72 12.66
CA GLU A 76 -0.77 2.38 13.57
C GLU A 76 -1.23 1.17 14.40
N SER A 77 -0.73 -0.01 14.06
CA SER A 77 -0.98 -1.24 14.82
C SER A 77 0.21 -2.20 14.69
N ASP A 78 0.44 -3.00 15.74
CA ASP A 78 1.45 -4.07 15.78
C ASP A 78 1.01 -5.34 15.01
N GLY A 79 0.19 -5.18 13.97
CA GLY A 79 -0.41 -6.28 13.22
C GLY A 79 -0.09 -6.24 11.73
N ASP A 80 -0.91 -6.94 10.96
CA ASP A 80 -0.74 -7.11 9.50
C ASP A 80 -0.84 -5.81 8.69
N GLY A 81 -1.29 -4.73 9.33
CA GLY A 81 -1.66 -3.47 8.67
C GLY A 81 -2.87 -3.63 7.74
N THR A 82 -3.31 -2.51 7.17
CA THR A 82 -4.45 -2.50 6.25
C THR A 82 -4.17 -3.39 5.03
N CYS A 83 -5.07 -4.32 4.75
CA CYS A 83 -4.98 -5.31 3.67
C CYS A 83 -3.71 -6.18 3.69
N GLY A 84 -3.11 -6.40 4.87
CA GLY A 84 -1.95 -7.27 5.02
C GLY A 84 -0.61 -6.66 4.57
N ILE A 85 -0.56 -5.35 4.31
CA ILE A 85 0.61 -4.66 3.74
C ILE A 85 1.91 -4.84 4.55
N GLN A 86 1.82 -5.11 5.85
CA GLN A 86 3.00 -5.29 6.71
C GLN A 86 3.49 -6.74 6.81
N ILE A 87 2.79 -7.71 6.21
CA ILE A 87 3.12 -9.13 6.33
C ILE A 87 4.40 -9.48 5.56
N TRP A 88 4.47 -9.16 4.26
CA TRP A 88 5.63 -9.47 3.38
C TRP A 88 6.24 -8.24 2.68
N PRO A 89 6.80 -7.27 3.42
CA PRO A 89 7.59 -6.19 2.82
C PRO A 89 9.00 -6.69 2.45
N SER A 90 9.49 -6.31 1.28
CA SER A 90 10.85 -6.62 0.85
C SER A 90 11.47 -5.45 0.09
N VAL A 91 12.78 -5.31 0.23
CA VAL A 91 13.55 -4.31 -0.50
C VAL A 91 14.82 -4.94 -1.08
N PRO A 92 15.24 -4.56 -2.29
CA PRO A 92 16.54 -4.96 -2.80
C PRO A 92 17.65 -4.34 -1.94
N GLN A 93 18.67 -5.13 -1.62
CA GLN A 93 19.88 -4.65 -0.95
C GLN A 93 21.01 -4.55 -1.96
N ASN A 94 21.76 -3.44 -1.94
CA ASN A 94 23.00 -3.38 -2.68
C ASN A 94 24.05 -4.20 -1.92
N ILE A 95 24.55 -5.27 -2.55
CA ILE A 95 25.56 -6.18 -1.99
C ILE A 95 26.96 -5.96 -2.62
N ALA A 96 27.17 -4.78 -3.22
CA ALA A 96 28.47 -4.38 -3.78
C ALA A 96 29.45 -3.89 -2.72
#